data_AF-A0A973ZBV9-F1
#
_entry.id   AF-A0A973ZBV9-F1
#
_cell.length_a   1.000
_cell.length_b   1.000
_cell.length_c   1.000
_cell.angle_alpha   90.00
_cell.angle_beta   90.00
_cell.angle_gamma   90.00
#
_symmetry.space_group_name_H-M   'P 1'
#
loop_
_entity.id
_entity.type
_entity.pdbx_description
1 polymer ?
#
loop_
_entity_poly.entity_id
_entity_poly.type
_entity_poly.pdbx_seq_one_letter_code
_entity_poly.pdbx_strand_id
1 'polypeptide(L)'
;TAGFEAPEADHEGRRVVLGQKRMQVVSDILLGWTTVDGLPFQVRQFRNRKGSVDPAELATDQIDDYARMTGALLARAHSHSADPRLISGYCGKNEELDEAIATFAVNYADRTEADHAALVGAVKAGRIAAETGV
;
A
#
# COMPACT_ATOMS: atom_id res chain seq x y z
N THR A 1 5.16 -15.54 7.45
CA THR A 1 5.64 -14.15 7.50
C THR A 1 7.10 -14.16 7.91
N ALA A 2 7.92 -13.12 7.65
CA ALA A 2 9.32 -13.16 8.06
C ALA A 2 9.43 -13.44 9.58
N GLY A 3 10.08 -14.54 9.95
CA GLY A 3 10.22 -14.99 11.34
C GLY A 3 9.06 -15.76 11.96
N PHE A 4 7.95 -15.94 11.24
CA PHE A 4 6.78 -16.65 11.76
C PHE A 4 6.19 -17.60 10.71
N GLU A 5 5.76 -18.78 11.15
CA GLU A 5 4.99 -19.69 10.30
C GLU A 5 3.70 -19.00 9.82
N ALA A 6 3.51 -18.95 8.51
CA ALA A 6 2.26 -18.45 7.93
C ALA A 6 1.40 -19.66 7.58
N PRO A 7 0.17 -19.74 8.10
CA PRO A 7 -0.76 -20.78 7.66
C PRO A 7 -1.07 -20.59 6.18
N GLU A 8 -1.33 -21.69 5.49
CA GLU A 8 -1.83 -21.67 4.13
C GLU A 8 -3.15 -20.89 4.07
N ALA A 9 -3.34 -20.13 2.99
CA ALA A 9 -4.53 -19.32 2.83
C ALA A 9 -5.58 -20.06 2.01
N ASP A 10 -6.62 -20.56 2.68
CA ASP A 10 -7.76 -21.19 1.99
C ASP A 10 -8.52 -20.21 1.06
N HIS A 11 -8.31 -18.90 1.22
CA HIS A 11 -8.97 -17.85 0.44
C HIS A 11 -8.11 -16.57 0.41
N GLU A 12 -7.73 -16.11 -0.78
CA GLU A 12 -6.81 -14.97 -0.93
C GLU A 12 -7.36 -13.65 -0.34
N GLY A 13 -8.67 -13.41 -0.49
CA GLY A 13 -9.31 -12.25 0.16
C GLY A 13 -9.20 -12.29 1.68
N ARG A 14 -9.27 -13.49 2.29
CA ARG A 14 -9.13 -13.69 3.73
C ARG A 14 -7.70 -13.40 4.17
N ARG A 15 -6.72 -13.88 3.40
CA ARG A 15 -5.29 -13.63 3.65
C ARG A 15 -5.00 -12.13 3.73
N VAL A 16 -5.48 -11.36 2.74
CA VAL A 16 -5.29 -9.90 2.68
C VAL A 16 -5.97 -9.22 3.87
N VAL A 17 -7.23 -9.55 4.16
CA VAL A 17 -7.99 -8.94 5.26
C VAL A 17 -7.36 -9.22 6.62
N LEU A 18 -6.94 -10.45 6.87
CA LEU A 18 -6.28 -10.82 8.13
C LEU A 18 -4.93 -10.11 8.26
N GLY A 19 -4.16 -9.97 7.18
CA GLY A 19 -2.94 -9.17 7.16
C GLY A 19 -3.21 -7.72 7.54
N GLN A 20 -4.23 -7.11 6.92
CA GLN A 20 -4.62 -5.73 7.21
C GLN A 20 -5.09 -5.55 8.66
N LYS A 21 -5.92 -6.46 9.18
CA LYS A 21 -6.39 -6.41 10.58
C LYS A 21 -5.26 -6.56 11.60
N ARG A 22 -4.20 -7.31 11.27
CA ARG A 22 -3.02 -7.45 12.14
C ARG A 22 -2.19 -6.16 12.18
N MET A 23 -2.04 -5.49 11.05
CA MET A 23 -1.22 -4.27 10.93
C MET A 23 -1.94 -3.01 11.45
N GLN A 24 -3.28 -2.97 11.36
CA GLN A 24 -4.07 -1.78 11.68
C GLN A 24 -4.67 -1.87 13.09
N VAL A 25 -4.37 -0.87 13.93
CA VAL A 25 -4.99 -0.73 15.25
C VAL A 25 -6.50 -0.52 15.13
N VAL A 26 -6.93 0.26 14.14
CA VAL A 26 -8.34 0.49 13.82
C VAL A 26 -8.57 0.10 12.36
N SER A 27 -9.36 -0.94 12.17
CA SER A 27 -9.78 -1.41 10.85
C SER A 27 -11.15 -0.85 10.48
N ASP A 28 -11.42 -0.78 9.19
CA ASP A 28 -12.75 -0.50 8.65
C ASP A 28 -13.75 -1.57 9.14
N ILE A 29 -14.92 -1.14 9.61
CA ILE A 29 -15.97 -2.03 10.14
C ILE A 29 -16.50 -2.99 9.07
N LEU A 30 -16.43 -2.61 7.80
CA LEU A 30 -16.82 -3.42 6.66
C LEU A 30 -15.66 -4.27 6.10
N LEU A 31 -14.49 -4.27 6.76
CA LEU A 31 -13.33 -5.03 6.30
C LEU A 31 -13.56 -6.54 6.44
N GLY A 32 -13.88 -7.16 5.31
CA GLY A 32 -14.21 -8.57 5.16
C GLY A 32 -13.73 -9.14 3.83
N TRP A 33 -14.09 -10.38 3.53
CA TRP A 33 -13.77 -11.04 2.28
C TRP A 33 -14.97 -11.84 1.78
N THR A 34 -15.03 -12.10 0.49
CA THR A 34 -16.07 -12.92 -0.14
C THR A 34 -15.55 -13.57 -1.41
N THR A 35 -16.30 -14.52 -1.96
CA THR A 35 -16.07 -15.10 -3.29
C THR A 35 -17.17 -14.62 -4.23
N VAL A 36 -16.80 -14.12 -5.41
CA VAL A 36 -17.76 -13.75 -6.49
C VAL A 36 -17.29 -14.43 -7.76
N ASP A 37 -18.19 -15.18 -8.42
CA ASP A 37 -17.88 -15.92 -9.65
C ASP A 37 -16.62 -16.80 -9.56
N GLY A 38 -16.44 -17.44 -8.39
CA GLY A 38 -15.27 -18.29 -8.10
C GLY A 38 -13.98 -17.55 -7.79
N LEU A 39 -13.97 -16.22 -7.84
CA LEU A 39 -12.79 -15.39 -7.56
C LEU A 39 -12.82 -14.83 -6.12
N PRO A 40 -11.68 -14.83 -5.42
CA PRO A 40 -11.59 -14.31 -4.05
C PRO A 40 -11.46 -12.78 -4.04
N PHE A 41 -12.29 -12.10 -3.26
CA PHE A 41 -12.31 -10.64 -3.11
C PHE A 41 -12.09 -10.17 -1.67
N GLN A 42 -11.43 -9.02 -1.54
CA GLN A 42 -11.48 -8.19 -0.34
C GLN A 42 -12.71 -7.26 -0.42
N VAL A 43 -13.45 -7.16 0.68
CA VAL A 43 -14.59 -6.25 0.86
C VAL A 43 -14.19 -5.16 1.86
N ARG A 44 -14.48 -3.90 1.53
CA ARG A 44 -14.19 -2.72 2.37
C ARG A 44 -15.15 -1.58 2.03
N GLN A 45 -15.24 -0.58 2.90
CA GLN A 45 -16.00 0.64 2.64
C GLN A 45 -15.41 1.41 1.46
N PHE A 46 -16.26 1.75 0.48
CA PHE A 46 -15.91 2.62 -0.63
C PHE A 46 -15.90 4.10 -0.18
N ARG A 47 -14.85 4.84 -0.56
CA ARG A 47 -14.65 6.28 -0.23
C ARG A 47 -14.85 6.60 1.27
N ASN A 48 -13.94 6.13 2.14
CA ASN A 48 -14.02 6.32 3.60
C ASN A 48 -13.82 7.79 4.09
N ARG A 49 -13.94 8.81 3.23
CA ARG A 49 -13.81 10.26 3.55
C ARG A 49 -12.68 10.60 4.54
N LYS A 50 -11.61 9.80 4.56
CA LYS A 50 -10.47 10.05 5.44
C LYS A 50 -9.76 11.25 4.84
N GLY A 51 -9.56 12.29 5.65
CA GLY A 51 -8.69 13.39 5.27
C GLY A 51 -7.32 12.84 4.92
N SER A 52 -6.77 13.28 3.79
CA SER A 52 -5.41 12.99 3.37
C SER A 52 -4.58 14.26 3.45
N VAL A 53 -3.31 14.11 3.77
CA VAL A 53 -2.32 15.16 3.53
C VAL A 53 -1.99 15.13 2.04
N ASP A 54 -2.02 16.28 1.37
CA ASP A 54 -1.50 16.41 0.01
C ASP A 54 0.00 16.70 0.07
N PRO A 55 0.88 15.76 -0.32
CA PRO A 55 2.32 16.00 -0.29
C PRO A 55 2.77 17.15 -1.19
N ALA A 56 2.01 17.50 -2.22
CA ALA A 56 2.33 18.60 -3.13
C ALA A 56 2.12 19.99 -2.51
N GLU A 57 1.35 20.08 -1.43
CA GLU A 57 1.09 21.32 -0.69
C GLU A 57 2.04 21.53 0.49
N LEU A 58 2.90 20.56 0.80
CA LEU A 58 3.83 20.62 1.93
C LEU A 58 5.11 21.39 1.57
N ALA A 59 5.58 22.22 2.51
CA ALA A 59 6.92 22.79 2.44
C ALA A 59 8.00 21.70 2.65
N THR A 60 9.23 21.94 2.21
CA THR A 60 10.32 20.94 2.23
C THR A 60 10.56 20.34 3.61
N ASP A 61 10.57 21.16 4.66
CA ASP A 61 10.72 20.71 6.06
C ASP A 61 9.53 19.87 6.52
N GLN A 62 8.32 20.24 6.11
CA GLN A 62 7.11 19.47 6.40
C GLN A 62 7.08 18.12 5.67
N ILE A 63 7.65 18.03 4.47
CA ILE A 63 7.81 16.76 3.74
C ILE A 63 8.75 15.83 4.49
N ASP A 64 9.87 16.32 5.02
CA ASP A 64 10.80 15.51 5.83
C ASP A 64 10.12 14.96 7.09
N ASP A 65 9.42 15.83 7.83
CA ASP A 65 8.66 15.41 9.02
C ASP A 65 7.58 14.39 8.67
N TYR A 66 6.84 14.62 7.59
CA TYR A 66 5.81 13.70 7.11
C TYR A 66 6.41 12.34 6.73
N ALA A 67 7.54 12.31 6.03
CA ALA A 67 8.25 11.08 5.66
C ALA A 67 8.74 10.31 6.90
N ARG A 68 9.30 11.00 7.89
CA ARG A 68 9.74 10.38 9.17
C ARG A 68 8.55 9.76 9.91
N MET A 69 7.45 10.49 10.05
CA MET A 69 6.26 10.02 10.75
C MET A 69 5.63 8.82 10.04
N THR A 70 5.44 8.91 8.72
CA THR A 70 4.85 7.83 7.92
C THR A 70 5.75 6.59 7.90
N GLY A 71 7.07 6.76 7.79
CA GLY A 71 8.05 5.69 7.90
C GLY A 71 8.00 4.97 9.25
N ALA A 72 7.93 5.72 10.35
CA ALA A 72 7.80 5.15 11.69
C ALA A 72 6.48 4.37 11.87
N LEU A 73 5.37 4.91 11.36
CA LEU A 73 4.06 4.24 11.38
C LEU A 73 4.06 2.96 10.53
N LEU A 74 4.71 2.99 9.36
CA LEU A 74 4.87 1.83 8.49
C LEU A 74 5.70 0.74 9.18
N ALA A 75 6.84 1.10 9.76
CA ALA A 75 7.68 0.17 10.51
C ALA A 75 6.91 -0.47 11.68
N ARG A 76 6.15 0.33 12.43
CA ARG A 76 5.28 -0.16 13.51
C ARG A 76 4.18 -1.09 12.99
N ALA A 77 3.55 -0.78 11.86
CA ALA A 77 2.53 -1.65 11.27
C ALA A 77 3.12 -3.01 10.89
N HIS A 78 4.30 -3.03 10.25
CA HIS A 78 4.95 -4.27 9.82
C HIS A 78 5.46 -5.14 10.97
N SER A 79 5.89 -4.53 12.08
CA SER A 79 6.33 -5.26 13.28
C SER A 79 5.23 -6.12 13.93
N HIS A 80 3.95 -5.83 13.65
CA HIS A 80 2.82 -6.67 14.09
C HIS A 80 2.66 -7.96 13.29
N SER A 81 3.29 -8.05 12.11
CA SER A 81 3.14 -9.17 11.20
C SER A 81 4.41 -10.00 11.03
N ALA A 82 5.58 -9.42 11.28
CA ALA A 82 6.90 -10.00 11.04
C ALA A 82 7.84 -9.80 12.25
N ASP A 83 8.82 -10.69 12.44
CA ASP A 83 9.79 -10.56 13.53
C ASP A 83 10.67 -9.33 13.29
N PRO A 84 10.58 -8.30 14.14
CA PRO A 84 11.31 -7.05 13.93
C PRO A 84 12.83 -7.23 13.94
N ARG A 85 13.34 -8.27 14.61
CA ARG A 85 14.78 -8.57 14.67
C ARG A 85 15.29 -9.08 13.33
N LEU A 86 14.49 -9.90 12.64
CA LEU A 86 14.85 -10.40 11.31
C LEU A 86 14.75 -9.29 10.27
N ILE A 87 13.72 -8.44 10.33
CA ILE A 87 13.63 -7.27 9.47
C ILE A 87 14.82 -6.34 9.70
N SER A 88 15.10 -5.99 10.96
CA SER A 88 16.23 -5.11 11.29
C SER A 88 17.57 -5.71 10.86
N GLY A 89 17.76 -7.02 11.01
CA GLY A 89 18.97 -7.70 10.54
C GLY A 89 19.11 -7.70 9.02
N TYR A 90 17.99 -7.85 8.29
CA TYR A 90 17.97 -7.77 6.83
C TYR A 90 18.25 -6.35 6.33
N CYS A 91 17.66 -5.33 6.95
CA CYS A 91 17.90 -3.93 6.58
C CYS A 91 19.33 -3.48 6.85
N GLY A 92 20.01 -4.08 7.84
CA GLY A 92 21.37 -3.73 8.20
C GLY A 92 21.49 -2.32 8.82
N LYS A 93 22.66 -1.71 8.64
CA LYS A 93 23.00 -0.37 9.16
C LYS A 93 23.63 0.54 8.09
N ASN A 94 23.71 0.07 6.86
CA ASN A 94 24.24 0.83 5.72
C ASN A 94 23.08 1.52 4.97
N GLU A 95 23.44 2.31 3.98
CA GLU A 95 22.48 3.12 3.21
C GLU A 95 21.89 2.35 2.01
N GLU A 96 22.25 1.08 1.80
CA GLU A 96 21.84 0.31 0.62
C GLU A 96 20.31 0.17 0.50
N LEU A 97 19.61 -0.03 1.62
CA LEU A 97 18.16 -0.09 1.62
C LEU A 97 17.54 1.27 1.29
N ASP A 98 18.10 2.34 1.83
CA ASP A 98 17.60 3.71 1.64
C ASP A 98 17.74 4.10 0.16
N GLU A 99 18.90 3.82 -0.45
CA GLU A 99 19.16 4.00 -1.88
C GLU A 99 18.22 3.16 -2.75
N ALA A 100 18.02 1.89 -2.39
CA ALA A 100 17.14 1.00 -3.13
C ALA A 100 15.67 1.46 -3.09
N ILE A 101 15.19 1.92 -1.93
CA ILE A 101 13.82 2.44 -1.77
C ILE A 101 13.67 3.76 -2.53
N ALA A 102 14.64 4.67 -2.44
CA ALA A 102 14.60 5.95 -3.17
C ALA A 102 14.59 5.72 -4.69
N THR A 103 15.44 4.82 -5.18
CA THR A 103 15.50 4.43 -6.60
C THR A 103 14.19 3.78 -7.05
N PHE A 104 13.63 2.87 -6.25
CA PHE A 104 12.35 2.26 -6.53
C PHE A 104 11.23 3.30 -6.60
N ALA A 105 11.18 4.25 -5.65
CA ALA A 105 10.14 5.26 -5.59
C ALA A 105 10.10 6.14 -6.85
N VAL A 106 11.26 6.61 -7.32
CA VAL A 106 11.37 7.41 -8.55
C VAL A 106 10.96 6.58 -9.77
N ASN A 107 11.51 5.37 -9.93
CA ASN A 107 11.16 4.51 -11.05
C ASN A 107 9.67 4.13 -11.08
N TYR A 108 9.06 3.96 -9.91
CA TYR A 108 7.64 3.64 -9.79
C TYR A 108 6.77 4.85 -10.11
N ALA A 109 7.20 6.07 -9.76
CA ALA A 109 6.53 7.31 -10.16
C ALA A 109 6.50 7.44 -11.69
N ASP A 110 7.66 7.30 -12.35
CA ASP A 110 7.77 7.34 -13.81
C ASP A 110 6.87 6.31 -14.49
N ARG A 111 6.85 5.08 -13.94
CA ARG A 111 5.97 4.02 -14.43
C ARG A 111 4.50 4.39 -14.29
N THR A 112 4.11 4.92 -13.13
CA THR A 112 2.72 5.30 -12.85
C THR A 112 2.26 6.41 -13.80
N GLU A 113 3.11 7.41 -14.07
CA GLU A 113 2.81 8.47 -15.03
C GLU A 113 2.62 7.93 -16.44
N ALA A 114 3.52 7.05 -16.89
CA ALA A 114 3.44 6.42 -18.21
C ALA A 114 2.17 5.56 -18.37
N ASP A 115 1.84 4.76 -17.35
CA ASP A 115 0.66 3.90 -17.36
C ASP A 115 -0.63 4.74 -17.33
N HIS A 116 -0.66 5.83 -16.56
CA HIS A 116 -1.77 6.78 -16.56
C HIS A 116 -1.95 7.45 -17.93
N ALA A 117 -0.86 7.90 -18.56
CA ALA A 117 -0.92 8.48 -19.91
C ALA A 117 -1.46 7.47 -20.94
N ALA A 118 -1.05 6.20 -20.85
CA ALA A 118 -1.55 5.13 -21.71
C ALA A 118 -3.05 4.85 -21.48
N LEU A 119 -3.50 4.83 -20.22
CA LEU A 119 -4.92 4.69 -19.87
C LEU A 119 -5.76 5.84 -20.43
N VAL A 120 -5.34 7.09 -20.22
CA VAL A 120 -6.03 8.28 -20.76
C VAL A 120 -6.07 8.23 -22.29
N GLY A 121 -4.98 7.83 -22.94
CA GLY A 121 -4.94 7.64 -24.39
C GLY A 121 -5.92 6.57 -24.89
N ALA A 122 -6.05 5.45 -24.16
CA ALA A 122 -6.99 4.38 -24.48
C ALA A 122 -8.45 4.82 -24.33
N VAL A 123 -8.75 5.61 -23.31
CA VAL A 123 -10.08 6.21 -23.10
C VAL A 123 -10.42 7.17 -24.24
N LYS A 124 -9.51 8.09 -24.60
CA LYS A 124 -9.71 9.03 -25.71
C LYS A 124 -9.92 8.32 -27.05
N ALA A 125 -9.26 7.18 -27.26
CA ALA A 125 -9.41 6.35 -28.45
C ALA A 125 -10.66 5.44 -28.43
N GLY A 126 -11.48 5.48 -27.37
CA GLY A 126 -12.68 4.65 -27.24
C GLY A 126 -12.41 3.17 -26.99
N ARG A 127 -11.18 2.78 -26.65
CA ARG A 127 -10.82 1.37 -26.34
C ARG A 127 -11.22 0.96 -24.93
N ILE A 128 -11.29 1.93 -24.02
CA ILE A 128 -11.69 1.74 -22.62
C ILE A 128 -12.84 2.70 -22.35
N ALA A 129 -13.96 2.18 -21.86
CA ALA A 129 -15.08 3.01 -21.40
C ALA A 129 -14.69 3.72 -20.10
N ALA A 130 -14.99 5.01 -19.99
CA ALA A 130 -14.80 5.79 -18.77
C ALA A 130 -15.94 6.79 -18.60
N GLU A 131 -16.32 7.03 -17.34
CA GLU A 131 -17.22 8.09 -16.96
C GLU A 131 -16.39 9.24 -16.36
N THR A 132 -16.47 10.42 -16.95
CA THR A 132 -15.66 11.58 -16.54
C THR A 132 -16.43 12.47 -15.56
N GLY A 133 -15.80 12.88 -14.46
CA GLY A 133 -16.36 13.87 -13.52
C GLY A 133 -17.21 13.31 -12.37
N VAL A 134 -16.97 12.06 -11.95
CA VAL A 134 -17.73 11.32 -10.89
C VAL A 134 -16.90 11.06 -9.62
#